data_AF-A0A6A3LD24-F1
#
_entry.id   AF-A0A6A3LD24-F1
#
_cell.length_a   1.000
_cell.length_b   1.000
_cell.length_c   1.000
_cell.angle_alpha   90.00
_cell.angle_beta   90.00
_cell.angle_gamma   90.00
#
_symmetry.space_group_name_H-M   'P 1'
#
loop_
_entity.id
_entity.type
_entity.pdbx_description
1 polymer ?
#
loop_
_entity_poly.entity_id
_entity_poly.type
_entity_poly.pdbx_seq_one_letter_code
_entity_poly.pdbx_strand_id
1 'polypeptide(L)'
;MVSATPASKMTYRFLGNSGLLVSKFALGSWMFRDEKNTVDAWYEMMKTAFSHGVNLFDSAENYALGRADEFMGGAIQKGIADGVWSREDLVVTAKIFSGTKGFTNGTPNSQGLNRKHLIEGTQASLGSMGLEYVDVIFCHHPDAFTPIEETVRAMNYIIEQGWAFYWDTSNWSIGEIMEACEIADRLGLIRIIVEQSQYSILERNRVEFELEKDSQRVQFGWFPSTAIIEMLGEYNNFIGGNTSTREIRKVEVRVQMFWQALSERSEPTPARKRGRVHASQVFWVRAERV
;
A
#
# COMPACT_ATOMS: atom_id res chain seq x y z
N MET A 1 -29.66 -18.69 -15.69
CA MET A 1 -28.87 -17.75 -16.50
C MET A 1 -27.97 -17.01 -15.53
N VAL A 2 -26.66 -17.25 -15.57
CA VAL A 2 -25.71 -16.50 -14.75
C VAL A 2 -25.59 -15.11 -15.39
N SER A 3 -26.04 -14.09 -14.67
CA SER A 3 -25.87 -12.70 -15.07
C SER A 3 -24.38 -12.43 -15.22
N ALA A 4 -23.91 -12.24 -16.46
CA ALA A 4 -22.54 -11.83 -16.72
C ALA A 4 -22.33 -10.45 -16.08
N THR A 5 -21.51 -10.39 -15.04
CA THR A 5 -21.01 -9.14 -14.48
C THR A 5 -20.38 -8.33 -15.62
N PRO A 6 -20.69 -7.03 -15.78
CA PRO A 6 -20.05 -6.23 -16.82
C PRO A 6 -18.53 -6.33 -16.69
N ALA A 7 -17.83 -6.61 -17.78
CA ALA A 7 -16.38 -6.66 -17.79
C ALA A 7 -15.82 -5.37 -17.18
N SER A 8 -15.01 -5.50 -16.13
CA SER A 8 -14.39 -4.36 -15.45
C SER A 8 -13.62 -3.50 -16.45
N LYS A 9 -13.75 -2.16 -16.33
CA LYS A 9 -12.96 -1.19 -17.10
C LYS A 9 -11.53 -1.02 -16.56
N MET A 10 -11.15 -1.75 -15.51
CA MET A 10 -9.81 -1.67 -14.92
C MET A 10 -8.75 -2.04 -15.96
N THR A 11 -7.64 -1.32 -15.91
CA THR A 11 -6.45 -1.65 -16.72
C THR A 11 -5.32 -1.99 -15.76
N TYR A 12 -4.46 -2.92 -16.19
CA TYR A 12 -3.33 -3.41 -15.42
C TYR A 12 -2.02 -2.88 -16.02
N ARG A 13 -0.99 -2.80 -15.19
CA ARG A 13 0.36 -2.36 -15.56
C ARG A 13 1.39 -3.23 -14.87
N PHE A 14 2.56 -3.36 -15.48
CA PHE A 14 3.68 -4.05 -14.83
C PHE A 14 4.15 -3.24 -13.63
N LEU A 15 4.41 -3.92 -12.51
CA LEU A 15 5.04 -3.31 -11.35
C LEU A 15 6.54 -3.15 -11.62
N GLY A 16 6.92 -1.99 -12.14
CA GLY A 16 8.30 -1.70 -12.50
C GLY A 16 8.82 -2.60 -13.61
N ASN A 17 10.10 -2.95 -13.54
CA ASN A 17 10.71 -3.89 -14.47
C ASN A 17 10.51 -5.35 -14.03
N SER A 18 9.25 -5.76 -13.89
CA SER A 18 8.88 -7.13 -13.50
C SER A 18 7.78 -7.71 -14.41
N GLY A 19 7.50 -8.99 -14.24
CA GLY A 19 6.35 -9.67 -14.86
C GLY A 19 5.05 -9.51 -14.07
N LEU A 20 5.08 -8.87 -12.89
CA LEU A 20 3.92 -8.75 -12.00
C LEU A 20 2.98 -7.68 -12.51
N LEU A 21 1.71 -8.03 -12.74
CA LEU A 21 0.67 -7.09 -13.19
C LEU A 21 -0.18 -6.62 -12.01
N VAL A 22 -0.25 -5.30 -11.84
CA VAL A 22 -1.05 -4.64 -10.81
C VAL A 22 -2.10 -3.73 -11.44
N SER A 23 -3.25 -3.61 -10.78
CA SER A 23 -4.31 -2.69 -11.16
C SER A 23 -3.83 -1.25 -11.06
N LYS A 24 -4.33 -0.38 -11.95
CA LYS A 24 -4.02 1.07 -11.89
C LYS A 24 -4.42 1.74 -10.59
N PHE A 25 -5.30 1.13 -9.82
CA PHE A 25 -5.64 1.59 -8.48
C PHE A 25 -5.26 0.51 -7.46
N ALA A 26 -4.71 0.95 -6.33
CA ALA A 26 -4.46 0.13 -5.16
C ALA A 26 -5.41 0.53 -4.03
N LEU A 27 -5.73 -0.42 -3.15
CA LEU A 27 -6.41 -0.16 -1.88
C LEU A 27 -5.41 -0.29 -0.73
N GLY A 28 -5.05 0.85 -0.13
CA GLY A 28 -4.18 0.93 1.04
C GLY A 28 -4.96 0.85 2.37
N SER A 29 -4.34 0.24 3.37
CA SER A 29 -4.92 0.02 4.71
C SER A 29 -4.51 1.00 5.80
N TRP A 30 -3.87 2.11 5.43
CA TRP A 30 -3.63 3.15 6.42
C TRP A 30 -4.96 3.68 6.96
N MET A 31 -5.05 3.68 8.28
CA MET A 31 -6.26 3.95 9.03
C MET A 31 -5.90 4.33 10.46
N PHE A 32 -6.78 5.10 11.11
CA PHE A 32 -6.71 5.28 12.55
C PHE A 32 -7.24 4.05 13.28
N ARG A 33 -6.81 3.89 14.53
CA ARG A 33 -7.39 2.89 15.43
C ARG A 33 -8.81 3.34 15.81
N ASP A 34 -9.81 2.59 15.34
CA ASP A 34 -11.24 2.81 15.60
C ASP A 34 -11.92 1.44 15.76
N GLU A 35 -12.93 1.38 16.64
CA GLU A 35 -13.76 0.19 16.90
C GLU A 35 -14.57 -0.27 15.67
N LYS A 36 -14.86 0.63 14.73
CA LYS A 36 -15.63 0.33 13.51
C LYS A 36 -14.83 -0.45 12.48
N ASN A 37 -13.52 -0.49 12.67
CA ASN A 37 -12.65 -1.22 11.78
C ASN A 37 -12.69 -2.69 12.18
N THR A 38 -13.36 -3.50 11.38
CA THR A 38 -13.55 -4.93 11.60
C THR A 38 -13.15 -5.70 10.35
N VAL A 39 -12.92 -7.00 10.51
CA VAL A 39 -12.70 -7.91 9.37
C VAL A 39 -13.84 -7.84 8.37
N ASP A 40 -15.09 -7.76 8.83
CA ASP A 40 -16.26 -7.67 7.94
C ASP A 40 -16.30 -6.36 7.15
N ALA A 41 -15.97 -5.24 7.80
CA ALA A 41 -15.89 -3.95 7.12
C ALA A 41 -14.79 -3.95 6.04
N TRP A 42 -13.63 -4.53 6.37
CA TRP A 42 -12.52 -4.70 5.46
C TRP A 42 -12.85 -5.64 4.29
N TYR A 43 -13.52 -6.75 4.58
CA TYR A 43 -13.98 -7.71 3.57
C TYR A 43 -14.93 -7.07 2.57
N GLU A 44 -15.96 -6.35 3.01
CA GLU A 44 -16.89 -5.67 2.09
C GLU A 44 -16.20 -4.60 1.23
N MET A 45 -15.21 -3.90 1.80
CA MET A 45 -14.43 -2.91 1.08
C MET A 45 -13.51 -3.53 0.04
N MET A 46 -12.75 -4.57 0.40
CA MET A 46 -11.90 -5.32 -0.52
C MET A 46 -12.72 -5.99 -1.63
N LYS A 47 -13.88 -6.56 -1.28
CA LYS A 47 -14.82 -7.13 -2.25
C LYS A 47 -15.38 -6.13 -3.23
N THR A 48 -15.69 -4.93 -2.76
CA THR A 48 -16.09 -3.84 -3.66
C THR A 48 -14.94 -3.50 -4.62
N ALA A 49 -13.73 -3.27 -4.11
CA ALA A 49 -12.56 -2.96 -4.94
C ALA A 49 -12.25 -4.06 -5.98
N PHE A 50 -12.25 -5.32 -5.53
CA PHE A 50 -12.00 -6.49 -6.36
C PHE A 50 -13.06 -6.67 -7.46
N SER A 51 -14.34 -6.44 -7.15
CA SER A 51 -15.42 -6.49 -8.16
C SER A 51 -15.26 -5.45 -9.27
N HIS A 52 -14.50 -4.38 -8.99
CA HIS A 52 -14.11 -3.35 -9.94
C HIS A 52 -12.72 -3.59 -10.56
N GLY A 53 -12.10 -4.75 -10.33
CA GLY A 53 -10.84 -5.18 -10.93
C GLY A 53 -9.57 -4.76 -10.18
N VAL A 54 -9.67 -4.18 -8.98
CA VAL A 54 -8.49 -3.91 -8.15
C VAL A 54 -7.90 -5.23 -7.66
N ASN A 55 -6.62 -5.46 -7.91
CA ASN A 55 -5.89 -6.61 -7.37
C ASN A 55 -4.79 -6.23 -6.38
N LEU A 56 -4.38 -4.96 -6.30
CA LEU A 56 -3.32 -4.51 -5.41
C LEU A 56 -3.87 -3.99 -4.07
N PHE A 57 -3.48 -4.65 -2.97
CA PHE A 57 -3.84 -4.33 -1.59
C PHE A 57 -2.59 -4.07 -0.77
N ASP A 58 -2.50 -2.89 -0.17
CA ASP A 58 -1.27 -2.39 0.43
C ASP A 58 -1.44 -2.15 1.94
N SER A 59 -0.51 -2.68 2.73
CA SER A 59 -0.51 -2.55 4.19
C SER A 59 0.88 -2.19 4.72
N ALA A 60 0.99 -1.93 6.02
CA ALA A 60 2.25 -1.73 6.73
C ALA A 60 2.12 -2.17 8.19
N GLU A 61 3.22 -2.69 8.76
CA GLU A 61 3.21 -3.28 10.10
C GLU A 61 2.72 -2.33 11.20
N ASN A 62 2.91 -1.02 11.02
CA ASN A 62 2.57 -0.01 12.02
C ASN A 62 1.18 0.58 11.85
N TYR A 63 0.46 0.29 10.76
CA TYR A 63 -0.87 0.85 10.52
C TYR A 63 -1.85 0.38 11.59
N ALA A 64 -2.44 1.36 12.28
CA ALA A 64 -3.23 1.14 13.49
C ALA A 64 -2.56 0.21 14.53
N LEU A 65 -1.23 0.31 14.69
CA LEU A 65 -0.42 -0.52 15.61
C LEU A 65 -0.51 -2.04 15.30
N GLY A 66 -0.50 -2.40 14.00
CA GLY A 66 -0.57 -3.78 13.52
C GLY A 66 -1.98 -4.30 13.25
N ARG A 67 -3.02 -3.55 13.66
CA ARG A 67 -4.43 -3.95 13.46
C ARG A 67 -4.84 -3.98 11.98
N ALA A 68 -4.21 -3.16 11.13
CA ALA A 68 -4.52 -3.15 9.71
C ALA A 68 -4.20 -4.49 9.04
N ASP A 69 -3.07 -5.10 9.39
CA ASP A 69 -2.67 -6.43 8.92
C ASP A 69 -3.67 -7.51 9.38
N GLU A 70 -4.10 -7.46 10.66
CA GLU A 70 -5.10 -8.40 11.19
C GLU A 70 -6.43 -8.31 10.41
N PHE A 71 -6.89 -7.09 10.12
CA PHE A 71 -8.15 -6.90 9.42
C PHE A 71 -8.08 -7.24 7.94
N MET A 72 -7.02 -6.82 7.25
CA MET A 72 -6.82 -7.16 5.84
C MET A 72 -6.64 -8.67 5.67
N GLY A 73 -5.82 -9.30 6.51
CA GLY A 73 -5.62 -10.74 6.50
C GLY A 73 -6.91 -11.54 6.72
N GLY A 74 -7.68 -11.18 7.76
CA GLY A 74 -8.99 -11.78 8.00
C GLY A 74 -9.96 -11.59 6.84
N ALA A 75 -9.93 -10.42 6.18
CA ALA A 75 -10.75 -10.14 5.01
C ALA A 75 -10.35 -11.00 3.80
N ILE A 76 -9.04 -11.18 3.57
CA ILE A 76 -8.51 -12.05 2.52
C ILE A 76 -8.98 -13.49 2.74
N GLN A 77 -8.79 -14.03 3.95
CA GLN A 77 -9.20 -15.40 4.30
C GLN A 77 -10.70 -15.60 4.12
N LYS A 78 -11.51 -14.62 4.56
CA LYS A 78 -12.96 -14.65 4.37
C LYS A 78 -13.35 -14.68 2.90
N GLY A 79 -12.71 -13.86 2.05
CA GLY A 79 -13.00 -13.87 0.61
C GLY A 79 -12.57 -15.15 -0.11
N ILE A 80 -11.50 -15.80 0.35
CA ILE A 80 -11.11 -17.14 -0.12
C ILE A 80 -12.19 -18.16 0.29
N ALA A 81 -12.61 -18.15 1.56
CA ALA A 81 -13.63 -19.06 2.07
C ALA A 81 -14.99 -18.89 1.38
N ASP A 82 -15.35 -17.64 1.06
CA ASP A 82 -16.60 -17.29 0.36
C ASP A 82 -16.51 -17.48 -1.17
N GLY A 83 -15.33 -17.82 -1.70
CA GLY A 83 -15.10 -18.02 -3.14
C GLY A 83 -15.18 -16.74 -3.96
N VAL A 84 -14.88 -15.58 -3.36
CA VAL A 84 -14.86 -14.28 -4.06
C VAL A 84 -13.57 -14.13 -4.89
N TRP A 85 -12.46 -14.62 -4.36
CA TRP A 85 -11.13 -14.66 -4.99
C TRP A 85 -10.36 -15.87 -4.49
N SER A 86 -9.34 -16.25 -5.24
CA SER A 86 -8.24 -17.12 -4.81
C SER A 86 -7.07 -16.26 -4.31
N ARG A 87 -6.03 -16.86 -3.71
CA ARG A 87 -4.88 -16.08 -3.20
C ARG A 87 -4.10 -15.47 -4.36
N GLU A 88 -3.99 -16.19 -5.47
CA GLU A 88 -3.29 -15.81 -6.70
C GLU A 88 -3.99 -14.67 -7.49
N ASP A 89 -5.26 -14.38 -7.20
CA ASP A 89 -5.95 -13.23 -7.77
C ASP A 89 -5.49 -11.89 -7.15
N LEU A 90 -4.84 -11.94 -5.98
CA LEU A 90 -4.48 -10.76 -5.20
C LEU A 90 -2.98 -10.51 -5.25
N VAL A 91 -2.61 -9.23 -5.31
CA VAL A 91 -1.25 -8.73 -5.03
C VAL A 91 -1.30 -8.01 -3.70
N VAL A 92 -0.63 -8.56 -2.69
CA VAL A 92 -0.60 -8.02 -1.32
C VAL A 92 0.78 -7.46 -1.03
N THR A 93 0.85 -6.28 -0.43
CA THR A 93 2.11 -5.67 0.01
C THR A 93 2.10 -5.41 1.51
N ALA A 94 3.27 -5.50 2.13
CA ALA A 94 3.48 -5.06 3.50
C ALA A 94 4.74 -4.17 3.58
N LYS A 95 4.83 -3.33 4.60
CA LYS A 95 6.01 -2.48 4.83
C LYS A 95 6.55 -2.64 6.24
N ILE A 96 7.87 -2.68 6.33
CA ILE A 96 8.61 -2.84 7.58
C ILE A 96 9.49 -1.60 7.81
N PHE A 97 9.37 -1.00 8.98
CA PHE A 97 10.26 0.03 9.51
C PHE A 97 9.99 0.35 11.00
N SER A 98 8.79 0.77 11.36
CA SER A 98 8.52 1.36 12.69
C SER A 98 8.16 0.34 13.77
N GLY A 99 7.87 -0.91 13.40
CA GLY A 99 7.24 -1.90 14.27
C GLY A 99 5.82 -1.54 14.70
N THR A 100 5.10 -2.51 15.27
CA THR A 100 3.74 -2.32 15.80
C THR A 100 3.71 -1.42 17.05
N LYS A 101 4.83 -1.31 17.77
CA LYS A 101 4.98 -0.48 18.99
C LYS A 101 5.39 0.96 18.68
N GLY A 102 5.79 1.25 17.44
CA GLY A 102 6.30 2.55 17.01
C GLY A 102 7.61 2.97 17.71
N PHE A 103 8.13 4.15 17.33
CA PHE A 103 9.40 4.67 17.86
C PHE A 103 9.43 4.95 19.36
N THR A 104 8.27 5.19 19.96
CA THR A 104 8.18 5.61 21.36
C THR A 104 8.08 4.43 22.33
N ASN A 105 7.41 3.34 21.94
CA ASN A 105 7.21 2.16 22.80
C ASN A 105 7.95 0.91 22.29
N GLY A 106 8.63 1.00 21.15
CA GLY A 106 9.49 -0.03 20.59
C GLY A 106 10.79 -0.20 21.37
N THR A 107 11.48 -1.31 21.13
CA THR A 107 12.85 -1.52 21.60
C THR A 107 13.83 -1.05 20.52
N PRO A 108 15.12 -0.84 20.85
CA PRO A 108 16.10 -0.36 19.88
C PRO A 108 16.17 -1.20 18.58
N ASN A 109 15.88 -2.49 18.66
CA ASN A 109 15.97 -3.43 17.54
C ASN A 109 14.60 -3.91 17.02
N SER A 110 13.49 -3.29 17.45
CA SER A 110 12.14 -3.59 16.93
C SER A 110 11.66 -2.53 15.93
N GLN A 111 12.60 -1.89 15.25
CA GLN A 111 12.41 -0.84 14.27
C GLN A 111 13.65 -0.68 13.38
N GLY A 112 13.57 0.18 12.37
CA GLY A 112 14.62 0.45 11.39
C GLY A 112 14.66 -0.63 10.31
N LEU A 113 15.78 -0.69 9.59
CA LEU A 113 16.00 -1.65 8.50
C LEU A 113 17.13 -2.63 8.78
N ASN A 114 17.59 -2.72 10.03
CA ASN A 114 18.54 -3.76 10.41
C ASN A 114 17.96 -5.16 10.12
N ARG A 115 18.85 -6.11 9.87
CA ARG A 115 18.48 -7.48 9.47
C ARG A 115 17.52 -8.16 10.44
N LYS A 116 17.70 -7.92 11.76
CA LYS A 116 16.85 -8.52 12.79
C LYS A 116 15.41 -8.03 12.67
N HIS A 117 15.20 -6.72 12.59
CA HIS A 117 13.85 -6.15 12.47
C HIS A 117 13.18 -6.52 11.16
N LEU A 118 13.92 -6.50 10.03
CA LEU A 118 13.36 -6.90 8.74
C LEU A 118 12.82 -8.34 8.76
N ILE A 119 13.57 -9.28 9.33
CA ILE A 119 13.17 -10.69 9.41
C ILE A 119 11.98 -10.85 10.39
N GLU A 120 12.13 -10.35 11.62
CA GLU A 120 11.10 -10.52 12.67
C GLU A 120 9.81 -9.75 12.33
N GLY A 121 9.92 -8.55 11.77
CA GLY A 121 8.80 -7.73 11.31
C GLY A 121 8.05 -8.37 10.15
N THR A 122 8.77 -8.95 9.17
CA THR A 122 8.13 -9.69 8.06
C THR A 122 7.34 -10.88 8.58
N GLN A 123 7.96 -11.70 9.44
CA GLN A 123 7.28 -12.86 10.04
C GLN A 123 6.07 -12.44 10.90
N ALA A 124 6.19 -11.35 11.64
CA ALA A 124 5.09 -10.82 12.44
C ALA A 124 3.93 -10.30 11.57
N SER A 125 4.22 -9.59 10.48
CA SER A 125 3.20 -9.12 9.53
C SER A 125 2.48 -10.28 8.85
N LEU A 126 3.23 -11.28 8.36
CA LEU A 126 2.67 -12.52 7.80
C LEU A 126 1.78 -13.26 8.81
N GLY A 127 2.26 -13.42 10.05
CA GLY A 127 1.49 -14.04 11.12
C GLY A 127 0.22 -13.26 11.47
N SER A 128 0.29 -11.93 11.48
CA SER A 128 -0.85 -11.03 11.73
C SER A 128 -1.90 -11.14 10.62
N MET A 129 -1.46 -11.16 9.35
CA MET A 129 -2.34 -11.36 8.21
C MET A 129 -2.84 -12.81 8.08
N GLY A 130 -2.17 -13.76 8.74
CA GLY A 130 -2.38 -15.19 8.54
C GLY A 130 -2.13 -15.60 7.09
N LEU A 131 -1.04 -15.12 6.50
CA LEU A 131 -0.58 -15.45 5.16
C LEU A 131 0.79 -16.13 5.21
N GLU A 132 1.06 -17.02 4.25
CA GLU A 132 2.38 -17.65 4.10
C GLU A 132 3.36 -16.72 3.38
N TYR A 133 2.85 -15.85 2.51
CA TYR A 133 3.61 -14.88 1.75
C TYR A 133 2.79 -13.62 1.44
N VAL A 134 3.51 -12.52 1.23
CA VAL A 134 3.02 -11.35 0.49
C VAL A 134 3.75 -11.24 -0.84
N ASP A 135 3.23 -10.47 -1.78
CA ASP A 135 3.83 -10.36 -3.11
C ASP A 135 5.07 -9.45 -3.07
N VAL A 136 4.99 -8.36 -2.30
CA VAL A 136 6.07 -7.37 -2.17
C VAL A 136 6.24 -6.92 -0.72
N ILE A 137 7.48 -6.89 -0.22
CA ILE A 137 7.82 -6.20 1.03
C ILE A 137 8.51 -4.88 0.72
N PHE A 138 8.00 -3.79 1.28
CA PHE A 138 8.61 -2.47 1.20
C PHE A 138 9.43 -2.15 2.45
N CYS A 139 10.61 -1.58 2.26
CA CYS A 139 11.27 -0.78 3.29
C CYS A 139 10.52 0.56 3.41
N HIS A 140 9.78 0.78 4.50
CA HIS A 140 8.78 1.88 4.60
C HIS A 140 9.39 3.29 4.56
N HIS A 141 10.63 3.43 5.04
CA HIS A 141 11.41 4.67 5.07
C HIS A 141 12.91 4.33 4.95
N PRO A 142 13.76 5.28 4.55
CA PRO A 142 15.21 5.10 4.62
C PRO A 142 15.69 5.04 6.08
N ASP A 143 16.76 4.28 6.32
CA ASP A 143 17.41 4.14 7.63
C ASP A 143 18.87 4.59 7.56
N ALA A 144 19.15 5.78 8.07
CA ALA A 144 20.50 6.35 8.07
C ALA A 144 21.49 5.58 8.96
N PHE A 145 21.02 4.69 9.83
CA PHE A 145 21.87 3.96 10.79
C PHE A 145 22.18 2.53 10.36
N THR A 146 21.46 2.00 9.37
CA THR A 146 21.67 0.65 8.84
C THR A 146 22.37 0.74 7.49
N PRO A 147 23.54 0.09 7.28
CA PRO A 147 24.15 0.03 5.96
C PRO A 147 23.19 -0.56 4.92
N ILE A 148 23.07 0.07 3.75
CA ILE A 148 22.16 -0.39 2.69
C ILE A 148 22.49 -1.83 2.27
N GLU A 149 23.76 -2.23 2.29
CA GLU A 149 24.14 -3.63 2.00
C GLU A 149 23.52 -4.63 2.99
N GLU A 150 23.41 -4.28 4.27
CA GLU A 150 22.74 -5.13 5.26
C GLU A 150 21.25 -5.31 4.91
N THR A 151 20.57 -4.20 4.58
CA THR A 151 19.18 -4.18 4.13
C THR A 151 18.99 -5.05 2.89
N VAL A 152 19.78 -4.85 1.83
CA VAL A 152 19.69 -5.62 0.56
C VAL A 152 19.84 -7.12 0.81
N ARG A 153 20.81 -7.52 1.64
CA ARG A 153 21.03 -8.93 2.02
C ARG A 153 19.90 -9.50 2.88
N ALA A 154 19.29 -8.70 3.75
CA ALA A 154 18.14 -9.10 4.55
C ALA A 154 16.89 -9.32 3.67
N MET A 155 16.65 -8.42 2.72
CA MET A 155 15.52 -8.53 1.79
C MET A 155 15.68 -9.73 0.84
N ASN A 156 16.89 -10.01 0.37
CA ASN A 156 17.13 -11.24 -0.41
C ASN A 156 16.89 -12.51 0.41
N TYR A 157 17.33 -12.53 1.68
CA TYR A 157 17.03 -13.65 2.56
C TYR A 157 15.52 -13.84 2.74
N ILE A 158 14.74 -12.77 2.90
CA ILE A 158 13.27 -12.84 2.98
C ILE A 158 12.65 -13.49 1.73
N ILE A 159 13.17 -13.16 0.54
CA ILE A 159 12.74 -13.78 -0.73
C ILE A 159 13.14 -15.25 -0.79
N GLU A 160 14.37 -15.59 -0.40
CA GLU A 160 14.86 -16.99 -0.37
C GLU A 160 14.03 -17.87 0.58
N GLN A 161 13.49 -17.30 1.66
CA GLN A 161 12.57 -18.01 2.56
C GLN A 161 11.15 -18.20 1.99
N GLY A 162 10.84 -17.57 0.85
CA GLY A 162 9.51 -17.63 0.24
C GLY A 162 8.46 -16.74 0.93
N TRP A 163 8.87 -15.82 1.79
CA TRP A 163 7.98 -14.90 2.50
C TRP A 163 7.52 -13.73 1.62
N ALA A 164 8.29 -13.43 0.58
CA ALA A 164 7.95 -12.46 -0.46
C ALA A 164 8.53 -12.88 -1.82
N PHE A 165 7.96 -12.36 -2.91
CA PHE A 165 8.52 -12.56 -4.26
C PHE A 165 9.38 -11.38 -4.71
N TYR A 166 9.04 -10.17 -4.26
CA TYR A 166 9.74 -8.94 -4.58
C TYR A 166 10.01 -8.13 -3.31
N TRP A 167 10.95 -7.20 -3.40
CA TRP A 167 11.19 -6.21 -2.38
C TRP A 167 11.46 -4.85 -2.99
N ASP A 168 11.03 -3.81 -2.28
CA ASP A 168 10.99 -2.46 -2.81
C ASP A 168 11.13 -1.40 -1.71
N THR A 169 11.15 -0.13 -2.10
CA THR A 169 11.40 0.98 -1.18
C THR A 169 10.22 1.94 -1.12
N SER A 170 10.09 2.67 0.00
CA SER A 170 9.17 3.78 0.14
C SER A 170 9.87 4.94 0.84
N ASN A 171 9.76 6.12 0.27
CA ASN A 171 10.38 7.35 0.75
C ASN A 171 11.92 7.41 0.66
N TRP A 172 12.54 6.56 -0.16
CA TRP A 172 13.98 6.57 -0.38
C TRP A 172 14.40 7.61 -1.43
N SER A 173 15.55 8.24 -1.23
CA SER A 173 16.15 9.10 -2.25
C SER A 173 16.69 8.29 -3.43
N ILE A 174 16.89 8.92 -4.58
CA ILE A 174 17.51 8.27 -5.74
C ILE A 174 18.91 7.76 -5.43
N GLY A 175 19.68 8.48 -4.60
CA GLY A 175 21.01 8.04 -4.20
C GLY A 175 20.98 6.68 -3.49
N GLU A 176 20.07 6.52 -2.53
CA GLU A 176 19.91 5.28 -1.77
C GLU A 176 19.37 4.13 -2.64
N ILE A 177 18.42 4.42 -3.54
CA ILE A 177 17.89 3.47 -4.53
C ILE A 177 19.00 2.98 -5.47
N MET A 178 19.84 3.90 -5.96
CA MET A 178 20.97 3.58 -6.83
C MET A 178 22.02 2.74 -6.11
N GLU A 179 22.34 3.08 -4.85
CA GLU A 179 23.26 2.30 -4.03
C GLU A 179 22.72 0.88 -3.80
N ALA A 180 21.44 0.74 -3.46
CA ALA A 180 20.79 -0.57 -3.31
C ALA A 180 20.84 -1.40 -4.60
N CYS A 181 20.59 -0.79 -5.75
CA CYS A 181 20.70 -1.46 -7.05
C CYS A 181 22.15 -1.88 -7.37
N GLU A 182 23.13 -1.01 -7.13
CA GLU A 182 24.55 -1.33 -7.34
C GLU A 182 24.98 -2.52 -6.48
N ILE A 183 24.63 -2.50 -5.20
CA ILE A 183 24.93 -3.58 -4.27
C ILE A 183 24.29 -4.89 -4.76
N ALA A 184 23.03 -4.83 -5.21
CA ALA A 184 22.34 -6.00 -5.73
C ALA A 184 23.03 -6.57 -6.97
N ASP A 185 23.37 -5.71 -7.94
CA ASP A 185 24.07 -6.10 -9.16
C ASP A 185 25.46 -6.70 -8.86
N ARG A 186 26.24 -6.05 -7.99
CA ARG A 186 27.59 -6.47 -7.60
C ARG A 186 27.60 -7.82 -6.88
N LEU A 187 26.56 -8.10 -6.09
CA LEU A 187 26.46 -9.32 -5.28
C LEU A 187 25.63 -10.43 -5.94
N GLY A 188 25.02 -10.18 -7.10
CA GLY A 188 24.12 -11.13 -7.76
C GLY A 188 22.81 -11.35 -6.99
N LEU A 189 22.32 -10.32 -6.32
CA LEU A 189 21.10 -10.33 -5.51
C LEU A 189 19.92 -9.70 -6.27
N ILE A 190 18.70 -9.94 -5.79
CA ILE A 190 17.47 -9.38 -6.38
C ILE A 190 17.46 -7.85 -6.19
N ARG A 191 17.26 -7.12 -7.29
CA ARG A 191 17.09 -5.65 -7.32
C ARG A 191 15.70 -5.23 -6.87
N ILE A 192 15.62 -4.00 -6.37
CA ILE A 192 14.35 -3.27 -6.28
C ILE A 192 13.76 -3.02 -7.67
N ILE A 193 12.43 -3.05 -7.76
CA ILE A 193 11.67 -2.88 -9.01
C ILE A 193 10.80 -1.62 -8.99
N VAL A 194 10.43 -1.11 -7.81
CA VAL A 194 9.55 0.05 -7.67
C VAL A 194 9.85 0.86 -6.40
N GLU A 195 9.60 2.17 -6.46
CA GLU A 195 9.61 3.08 -5.31
C GLU A 195 8.20 3.60 -5.04
N GLN A 196 7.72 3.46 -3.79
CA GLN A 196 6.44 4.02 -3.36
C GLN A 196 6.66 5.43 -2.78
N SER A 197 6.27 6.46 -3.53
CA SER A 197 6.52 7.87 -3.21
C SER A 197 5.26 8.72 -3.10
N GLN A 198 5.30 9.74 -2.26
CA GLN A 198 4.23 10.73 -2.19
C GLN A 198 4.08 11.44 -3.54
N TYR A 199 2.86 11.47 -4.07
CA TYR A 199 2.56 12.16 -5.33
C TYR A 199 1.09 12.58 -5.40
N SER A 200 0.87 13.88 -5.50
CA SER A 200 -0.45 14.50 -5.61
C SER A 200 -0.35 15.79 -6.44
N ILE A 201 -1.47 16.48 -6.67
CA ILE A 201 -1.40 17.82 -7.28
C ILE A 201 -0.64 18.82 -6.38
N LEU A 202 -0.59 18.58 -5.07
CA LEU A 202 0.10 19.44 -4.10
C LEU A 202 1.58 19.06 -3.93
N GLU A 203 1.90 17.77 -4.02
CA GLU A 203 3.26 17.24 -3.90
C GLU A 203 3.67 16.53 -5.19
N ARG A 204 4.43 17.23 -6.03
CA ARG A 204 4.88 16.74 -7.35
C ARG A 204 6.39 16.66 -7.47
N ASN A 205 7.12 17.33 -6.58
CA ASN A 205 8.49 17.72 -6.83
C ASN A 205 9.42 16.50 -6.88
N ARG A 206 9.31 15.62 -5.89
CA ARG A 206 10.16 14.43 -5.80
C ARG A 206 10.01 13.53 -7.02
N VAL A 207 8.78 13.28 -7.44
CA VAL A 207 8.52 12.44 -8.60
C VAL A 207 8.99 13.09 -9.90
N GLU A 208 8.55 14.32 -10.20
CA GLU A 208 8.79 14.94 -11.52
C GLU A 208 10.23 15.41 -11.71
N PHE A 209 10.92 15.80 -10.63
CA PHE A 209 12.28 16.32 -10.72
C PHE A 209 13.36 15.28 -10.41
N GLU A 210 13.09 14.31 -9.53
CA GLU A 210 14.04 13.30 -9.08
C GLU A 210 13.76 11.94 -9.76
N LEU A 211 12.58 11.35 -9.51
CA LEU A 211 12.33 9.96 -9.92
C LEU A 211 12.13 9.78 -11.43
N GLU A 212 11.36 10.62 -12.10
CA GLU A 212 11.03 10.43 -13.53
C GLU A 212 12.28 10.46 -14.43
N LYS A 213 13.28 11.28 -14.08
CA LYS A 213 14.51 11.39 -14.87
C LYS A 213 15.43 10.17 -14.71
N ASP A 214 15.54 9.65 -13.50
CA ASP A 214 16.53 8.61 -13.18
C ASP A 214 15.96 7.19 -13.13
N SER A 215 14.64 7.04 -12.99
CA SER A 215 13.94 5.74 -13.11
C SER A 215 14.25 5.03 -14.41
N GLN A 216 14.33 5.76 -15.52
CA GLN A 216 14.70 5.18 -16.82
C GLN A 216 16.17 4.70 -16.87
N ARG A 217 17.05 5.31 -16.09
CA ARG A 217 18.48 4.96 -16.07
C ARG A 217 18.74 3.75 -15.18
N VAL A 218 17.99 3.63 -14.09
CA VAL A 218 18.17 2.62 -13.05
C VAL A 218 17.18 1.44 -13.24
N GLN A 219 16.28 1.53 -14.23
CA GLN A 219 15.31 0.50 -14.63
C GLN A 219 14.38 0.05 -13.48
N PHE A 220 13.87 1.01 -12.71
CA PHE A 220 12.85 0.79 -11.69
C PHE A 220 11.62 1.68 -11.98
N GLY A 221 10.44 1.27 -11.49
CA GLY A 221 9.20 2.05 -11.59
C GLY A 221 8.92 2.89 -10.33
N TRP A 222 7.84 3.64 -10.30
CA TRP A 222 7.38 4.28 -9.06
C TRP A 222 5.85 4.29 -8.96
N PHE A 223 5.28 4.36 -7.76
CA PHE A 223 3.85 4.63 -7.60
C PHE A 223 3.50 5.57 -6.45
N PRO A 224 2.46 6.41 -6.63
CA PRO A 224 1.92 7.28 -5.59
C PRO A 224 1.48 6.54 -4.32
N SER A 225 1.95 6.98 -3.15
CA SER A 225 1.34 6.67 -1.85
C SER A 225 0.26 7.68 -1.43
N THR A 226 -0.04 8.72 -2.23
CA THR A 226 -0.97 9.80 -1.81
C THR A 226 -1.71 10.47 -2.98
N ALA A 227 -2.42 9.75 -3.83
CA ALA A 227 -3.13 10.40 -4.95
C ALA A 227 -4.32 11.29 -4.51
N ILE A 228 -5.00 11.01 -3.38
CA ILE A 228 -6.34 11.57 -3.09
C ILE A 228 -6.49 12.27 -1.72
N ILE A 229 -5.72 11.89 -0.69
CA ILE A 229 -5.95 12.40 0.68
C ILE A 229 -5.64 13.89 0.80
N GLU A 230 -4.57 14.34 0.16
CA GLU A 230 -4.21 15.76 0.17
C GLU A 230 -5.22 16.65 -0.58
N MET A 231 -5.88 16.12 -1.61
CA MET A 231 -6.94 16.86 -2.33
C MET A 231 -8.27 16.93 -1.56
N LEU A 232 -8.50 16.04 -0.59
CA LEU A 232 -9.72 16.03 0.23
C LEU A 232 -9.63 16.92 1.49
N GLY A 233 -8.49 17.57 1.74
CA GLY A 233 -8.41 18.74 2.63
C GLY A 233 -8.32 18.43 4.13
N GLU A 234 -7.51 17.46 4.54
CA GLU A 234 -7.17 17.25 5.97
C GLU A 234 -5.97 18.10 6.46
N TYR A 235 -5.82 19.34 5.97
CA TYR A 235 -4.86 20.30 6.51
C TYR A 235 -5.52 21.62 6.91
N ASN A 236 -6.50 21.58 7.82
CA ASN A 236 -6.97 22.79 8.50
C ASN A 236 -7.06 22.71 10.02
N ASN A 237 -6.69 21.61 10.66
CA ASN A 237 -6.78 21.49 12.13
C ASN A 237 -5.43 21.42 12.85
N PHE A 238 -4.39 22.10 12.32
CA PHE A 238 -3.13 22.24 13.06
C PHE A 238 -2.95 23.59 13.76
N ILE A 239 -3.91 24.53 13.63
CA ILE A 239 -3.91 25.75 14.44
C ILE A 239 -5.31 25.97 15.03
N GLY A 240 -5.56 25.31 16.16
CA GLY A 240 -6.55 25.73 17.17
C GLY A 240 -8.03 25.56 16.82
N GLY A 241 -8.70 24.68 17.57
CA GLY A 241 -10.13 24.82 17.86
C GLY A 241 -11.00 23.64 17.45
N ASN A 242 -11.78 23.16 18.42
CA ASN A 242 -12.88 22.19 18.30
C ASN A 242 -13.61 22.24 16.95
N THR A 243 -13.68 21.12 16.23
CA THR A 243 -14.52 21.01 15.03
C THR A 243 -15.67 20.02 15.22
N SER A 244 -16.85 20.55 14.93
CA SER A 244 -18.16 19.92 15.14
C SER A 244 -18.51 18.91 14.04
N THR A 245 -19.48 18.04 14.34
CA THR A 245 -20.08 16.95 13.52
C THR A 245 -20.55 17.32 12.10
N ARG A 246 -20.43 18.59 11.68
CA ARG A 246 -20.83 19.11 10.37
C ARG A 246 -19.73 18.95 9.30
N GLU A 247 -18.46 18.87 9.67
CA GLU A 247 -17.34 18.73 8.72
C GLU A 247 -17.09 17.29 8.27
N ILE A 248 -17.30 16.31 9.16
CA ILE A 248 -17.22 14.87 8.84
C ILE A 248 -18.22 14.49 7.73
N ARG A 249 -19.40 15.11 7.70
CA ARG A 249 -20.40 14.92 6.63
C ARG A 249 -19.92 15.37 5.25
N LYS A 250 -18.98 16.33 5.16
CA LYS A 250 -18.47 16.83 3.86
C LYS A 250 -17.46 15.87 3.23
N VAL A 251 -16.67 15.16 4.04
CA VAL A 251 -15.69 14.16 3.59
C VAL A 251 -16.41 12.92 3.04
N GLU A 252 -17.43 12.46 3.76
CA GLU A 252 -18.25 11.29 3.40
C GLU A 252 -18.98 11.48 2.04
N VAL A 253 -19.54 12.67 1.81
CA VAL A 253 -20.19 13.03 0.53
C VAL A 253 -19.19 13.04 -0.63
N ARG A 254 -17.93 13.42 -0.42
CA ARG A 254 -16.92 13.52 -1.49
C ARG A 254 -16.33 12.18 -1.90
N VAL A 255 -16.12 11.24 -0.98
CA VAL A 255 -15.71 9.87 -1.31
C VAL A 255 -16.84 9.14 -2.06
N GLN A 256 -18.09 9.33 -1.65
CA GLN A 256 -19.26 8.77 -2.34
C GLN A 256 -19.45 9.38 -3.74
N MET A 257 -19.19 10.69 -3.89
CA MET A 257 -19.15 11.37 -5.19
C MET A 257 -17.99 10.89 -6.08
N PHE A 258 -16.84 10.50 -5.53
CA PHE A 258 -15.73 9.93 -6.31
C PHE A 258 -16.12 8.58 -6.92
N TRP A 259 -16.74 7.69 -6.13
CA TRP A 259 -17.26 6.42 -6.63
C TRP A 259 -18.43 6.61 -7.63
N GLN A 260 -19.31 7.60 -7.40
CA GLN A 260 -20.38 7.96 -8.35
C GLN A 260 -19.85 8.58 -9.65
N ALA A 261 -18.83 9.44 -9.57
CA ALA A 261 -18.20 10.05 -10.76
C ALA A 261 -17.43 9.01 -11.59
N LEU A 262 -16.95 7.93 -10.97
CA LEU A 262 -16.38 6.76 -11.65
C LEU A 262 -17.45 5.85 -12.28
N SER A 263 -18.67 5.81 -11.73
CA SER A 263 -19.75 4.95 -12.23
C SER A 263 -20.64 5.60 -13.30
N GLU A 264 -20.87 6.91 -13.28
CA GLU A 264 -21.91 7.56 -14.10
C GLU A 264 -21.43 8.84 -14.79
N ARG A 265 -21.36 8.78 -16.13
CA ARG A 265 -21.61 9.93 -17.02
C ARG A 265 -23.12 10.07 -17.31
N SER A 266 -24.00 9.77 -16.35
CA SER A 266 -25.45 9.99 -16.48
C SER A 266 -26.19 9.97 -15.14
N GLU A 267 -26.61 11.17 -14.74
CA GLU A 267 -27.65 11.65 -13.81
C GLU A 267 -27.90 11.04 -12.40
N PRO A 268 -28.08 11.90 -11.36
CA PRO A 268 -28.10 11.51 -9.95
C PRO A 268 -29.49 11.08 -9.45
N THR A 269 -29.53 10.08 -8.54
CA THR A 269 -30.66 9.87 -7.60
C THR A 269 -30.18 9.63 -6.16
N PRO A 270 -31.00 9.98 -5.13
CA PRO A 270 -30.51 10.20 -3.77
C PRO A 270 -30.47 8.95 -2.87
N ALA A 271 -29.35 8.86 -2.15
CA ALA A 271 -29.09 8.30 -0.82
C ALA A 271 -29.96 7.12 -0.31
N ARG A 272 -29.35 5.95 -0.22
CA ARG A 272 -29.74 4.87 0.71
C ARG A 272 -28.63 4.64 1.73
N LYS A 273 -28.96 4.74 3.03
CA LYS A 273 -28.06 4.52 4.18
C LYS A 273 -27.37 3.15 4.06
N ARG A 274 -26.04 3.14 3.97
CA ARG A 274 -25.17 1.96 4.21
C ARG A 274 -23.97 2.39 5.05
N GLY A 275 -23.40 1.42 5.78
CA GLY A 275 -22.48 1.59 6.90
C GLY A 275 -21.27 2.48 6.61
N ARG A 276 -20.81 3.18 7.65
CA ARG A 276 -19.67 4.09 7.60
C ARG A 276 -18.38 3.33 7.94
N VAL A 277 -17.42 3.36 7.02
CA VAL A 277 -16.04 2.94 7.28
C VAL A 277 -15.16 4.18 7.07
N HIS A 278 -14.29 4.49 8.04
CA HIS A 278 -13.38 5.63 7.98
C HIS A 278 -11.97 5.19 7.53
N ALA A 279 -11.42 5.97 6.60
CA ALA A 279 -10.08 5.91 6.00
C ALA A 279 -9.66 4.56 5.41
N SER A 280 -9.91 4.40 4.11
CA SER A 280 -9.09 3.58 3.21
C SER A 280 -8.49 4.48 2.16
N GLN A 281 -7.20 4.29 1.89
CA GLN A 281 -6.52 5.13 0.94
C GLN A 281 -6.57 4.47 -0.44
N VAL A 282 -7.14 5.15 -1.44
CA VAL A 282 -7.08 4.69 -2.83
C VAL A 282 -6.00 5.49 -3.54
N PHE A 283 -5.03 4.79 -4.12
CA PHE A 283 -3.93 5.44 -4.83
C PHE A 283 -3.80 4.95 -6.25
N TRP A 284 -3.35 5.86 -7.10
CA TRP A 284 -3.07 5.57 -8.51
C TRP A 284 -1.69 4.93 -8.62
N VAL A 285 -1.52 3.97 -9.52
CA VAL A 285 -0.27 3.25 -9.74
C VAL A 285 0.32 3.65 -11.10
N ARG A 286 1.50 4.30 -11.08
CA ARG A 286 2.28 4.64 -12.28
C ARG A 286 3.53 3.80 -12.43
N ALA A 287 3.41 2.50 -12.29
CA ALA A 287 4.49 1.61 -12.61
C ALA A 287 4.53 1.44 -14.15
N GLU A 288 5.56 1.99 -14.79
CA GLU A 288 5.80 1.85 -16.23
C GLU A 288 7.06 1.02 -16.45
N ARG A 289 7.05 0.19 -17.50
CA ARG A 289 8.23 -0.54 -17.94
C ARG A 289 9.16 0.47 -18.61
N VAL A 290 10.38 0.55 -18.13
CA VAL A 290 11.47 1.27 -18.80
C VAL A 290 11.97 0.45 -19.97
#